data_AF-A0AAU9SQ16-F1
#
_entry.id   AF-A0AAU9SQ16-F1
#
_cell.length_a   1.000
_cell.length_b   1.000
_cell.length_c   1.000
_cell.angle_alpha   90.00
_cell.angle_beta   90.00
_cell.angle_gamma   90.00
#
_symmetry.space_group_name_H-M   'P 1'
#
loop_
_entity.id
_entity.type
_entity.pdbx_description
1 polymer ?
#
loop_
_entity_poly.entity_id
_entity_poly.type
_entity_poly.pdbx_seq_one_letter_code
_entity_poly.pdbx_strand_id
1 'polypeptide(L)'
;MHSTCRVVEVMRCWRVVKGLEELLAKTTKSWLRKIFYYGEKLALFFHKSGDKTIDNWCAEIVLERRQEGEIWRKVQWCDVLIDDGFYRMEQCLAVTV
;
A
#
# COMPACT_ATOMS: atom_id res chain seq x y z
N MET A 1 -31.72 -15.36 -25.42
CA MET A 1 -31.13 -14.25 -24.64
C MET A 1 -29.62 -14.36 -24.75
N HIS A 2 -28.99 -13.51 -25.55
CA HIS A 2 -27.53 -13.48 -25.71
C HIS A 2 -26.95 -12.60 -24.61
N SER A 3 -26.38 -13.23 -23.58
CA SER A 3 -25.63 -12.52 -22.54
C SER A 3 -24.36 -11.95 -23.17
N THR A 4 -24.30 -10.63 -23.29
CA THR A 4 -23.14 -9.92 -23.83
C THR A 4 -22.05 -9.92 -22.76
N CYS A 5 -21.04 -10.78 -22.91
CA CYS A 5 -19.79 -10.63 -22.16
C CYS A 5 -19.13 -9.32 -22.62
N ARG A 6 -19.16 -8.29 -21.77
CA ARG A 6 -18.32 -7.10 -21.97
C ARG A 6 -16.89 -7.52 -21.65
N VAL A 7 -16.07 -7.69 -22.69
CA VAL A 7 -14.62 -7.65 -22.53
C VAL A 7 -14.29 -6.24 -22.07
N VAL A 8 -14.09 -6.06 -20.76
CA VAL A 8 -13.50 -4.83 -20.25
C VAL A 8 -12.03 -4.93 -20.61
N GLU A 9 -11.66 -4.27 -21.70
CA GLU A 9 -10.27 -3.98 -22.01
C GLU A 9 -9.74 -3.09 -20.89
N VAL A 10 -9.18 -3.70 -19.84
CA VAL A 10 -8.44 -2.98 -18.81
C VAL A 10 -7.14 -2.55 -19.45
N MET A 11 -7.20 -1.44 -20.18
CA MET A 11 -6.03 -0.69 -20.60
C MET A 11 -5.25 -0.42 -19.31
N ARG A 12 -4.08 -1.06 -19.14
CA ARG A 12 -3.19 -0.85 -17.98
C ARG A 12 -2.57 0.54 -18.07
N CYS A 13 -3.39 1.57 -17.87
CA CYS A 13 -2.95 2.94 -17.81
C CYS A 13 -2.38 3.19 -16.42
N TRP A 14 -1.06 3.28 -16.32
CA TRP A 14 -0.40 3.82 -15.14
C TRP A 14 -0.93 5.23 -14.90
N ARG A 15 -1.51 5.45 -13.72
CA ARG A 15 -1.94 6.78 -13.29
C ARG A 15 -1.07 7.23 -12.14
N VAL A 16 -0.72 8.51 -12.16
CA VAL A 16 -0.05 9.14 -11.03
C VAL A 16 -1.02 9.19 -9.87
N VAL A 17 -0.55 8.72 -8.72
CA VAL A 17 -1.27 8.76 -7.45
C VAL A 17 -0.64 9.86 -6.60
N LYS A 18 -1.46 10.78 -6.09
CA LYS A 18 -1.04 11.88 -5.21
C LYS A 18 -1.26 11.53 -3.73
N GLY A 19 -0.60 12.26 -2.82
CA GLY A 19 -0.86 12.17 -1.36
C GLY A 19 0.02 11.16 -0.61
N LEU A 20 1.02 10.58 -1.29
CA LEU A 20 1.98 9.63 -0.72
C LEU A 20 3.38 10.20 -0.55
N GLU A 21 3.57 11.50 -0.76
CA GLU A 21 4.88 12.15 -0.82
C GLU A 21 5.66 11.96 0.50
N GLU A 22 4.99 12.14 1.64
CA GLU A 22 5.59 11.92 2.96
C GLU A 22 5.95 10.45 3.22
N LEU A 23 5.10 9.52 2.79
CA LEU A 23 5.38 8.09 2.91
C LEU A 23 6.59 7.72 2.04
N LEU A 24 6.62 8.21 0.80
CA LEU A 24 7.73 7.99 -0.12
C LEU A 24 9.05 8.50 0.48
N ALA A 25 9.03 9.71 1.07
CA ALA A 25 10.18 10.27 1.79
C ALA A 25 10.64 9.39 2.96
N LYS A 26 9.70 8.78 3.71
CA LYS A 26 10.04 7.82 4.78
C LYS A 26 10.63 6.51 4.24
N THR A 27 10.23 6.10 3.04
CA THR A 27 10.67 4.85 2.39
C THR A 27 11.92 4.96 1.51
N THR A 28 12.53 6.14 1.38
CA THR A 28 13.63 6.40 0.43
C THR A 28 14.88 5.50 0.59
N LYS A 29 15.06 4.88 1.77
CA LYS A 29 16.12 3.88 2.04
C LYS A 29 15.53 2.54 2.49
N SER A 30 14.32 2.24 2.05
CA SER A 30 13.56 1.09 2.49
C SER A 30 13.38 0.07 1.38
N TRP A 31 13.29 -1.18 1.78
CA TRP A 31 13.08 -2.31 0.89
C TRP A 31 11.62 -2.72 1.01
N LEU A 32 10.84 -2.48 -0.04
CA LEU A 32 9.45 -2.95 -0.10
C LEU A 32 9.45 -4.48 -0.09
N ARG A 33 8.71 -5.08 0.85
CA ARG A 33 8.60 -6.55 0.94
C ARG A 33 7.28 -7.06 0.42
N LYS A 34 6.19 -6.42 0.82
CA LYS A 34 4.86 -6.92 0.49
C LYS A 34 3.84 -5.81 0.44
N ILE A 35 2.89 -6.00 -0.47
CA ILE A 35 1.73 -5.15 -0.61
C ILE A 35 0.52 -6.06 -0.51
N PHE A 36 -0.45 -5.68 0.30
CA PHE A 36 -1.72 -6.37 0.42
C PHE A 36 -2.88 -5.42 0.13
N TYR A 37 -3.84 -5.89 -0.64
CA TYR A 37 -5.03 -5.13 -1.03
C TYR A 37 -6.25 -5.66 -0.29
N TYR A 38 -7.00 -4.77 0.37
CA TYR A 38 -8.23 -5.08 1.09
C TYR A 38 -9.32 -4.08 0.70
N GLY A 39 -10.05 -4.38 -0.39
CA GLY A 39 -11.04 -3.45 -0.94
C GLY A 39 -10.38 -2.15 -1.39
N GLU A 40 -10.75 -1.02 -0.76
CA GLU A 40 -10.19 0.31 -1.02
C GLU A 40 -8.93 0.61 -0.19
N LYS A 41 -8.55 -0.30 0.71
CA LYS A 41 -7.36 -0.21 1.56
C LYS A 41 -6.19 -0.98 0.97
N LEU A 42 -5.00 -0.52 1.31
CA LEU A 42 -3.73 -1.08 0.91
C LEU A 42 -2.80 -1.08 2.13
N ALA A 43 -2.27 -2.24 2.49
CA ALA A 43 -1.23 -2.35 3.50
C ALA A 43 0.13 -2.53 2.81
N LEU A 44 1.10 -1.67 3.11
CA LEU A 44 2.48 -1.79 2.63
C LEU A 44 3.36 -2.23 3.79
N PHE A 45 4.20 -3.21 3.51
CA PHE A 45 5.22 -3.68 4.42
C PHE A 45 6.59 -3.43 3.81
N PHE A 46 7.43 -2.71 4.53
CA PHE A 46 8.77 -2.37 4.09
C PHE A 46 9.75 -2.42 5.25
N HIS A 47 11.00 -2.74 4.93
CA HIS A 47 12.08 -2.73 5.89
C HIS A 47 12.84 -1.43 5.78
N LYS A 48 13.13 -0.80 6.92
CA LYS A 48 14.03 0.34 6.98
C LYS A 48 15.33 -0.11 7.64
N SER A 49 16.44 0.01 6.94
CA SER A 49 17.76 -0.27 7.52
C SER A 49 18.16 0.89 8.42
N GLY A 50 18.24 0.66 9.72
CA GLY A 50 18.95 1.51 10.67
C GLY A 50 20.44 1.16 10.74
N ASP A 51 21.20 1.88 11.56
CA ASP A 51 22.65 1.67 11.72
C ASP A 51 22.98 0.31 12.38
N LYS A 52 22.04 -0.28 13.13
CA LYS A 52 22.24 -1.53 13.88
C LYS A 52 21.06 -2.50 13.82
N THR A 53 19.88 -2.07 13.39
CA THR A 53 18.64 -2.86 13.35
C THR A 53 17.96 -2.74 11.98
N ILE A 54 17.08 -3.69 11.70
CA ILE A 54 16.19 -3.65 10.53
C ILE A 54 14.78 -3.60 11.08
N ASP A 55 14.16 -2.43 10.93
CA ASP A 55 12.83 -2.19 11.46
C ASP A 55 11.80 -2.64 10.42
N ASN A 56 10.80 -3.39 10.89
CA ASN A 56 9.68 -3.80 10.06
C ASN A 56 8.59 -2.73 10.16
N TRP A 57 8.39 -1.97 9.09
CA TRP A 57 7.36 -0.94 9.02
C TRP A 57 6.12 -1.44 8.31
N CYS A 58 4.97 -0.93 8.73
CA CYS A 58 3.71 -1.09 8.02
C CYS A 58 3.03 0.26 7.80
N ALA A 59 2.43 0.44 6.64
CA ALA A 59 1.59 1.58 6.34
C ALA A 59 0.23 1.12 5.80
N GLU A 60 -0.85 1.63 6.39
CA GLU A 60 -2.20 1.52 5.83
C GLU A 60 -2.50 2.75 4.97
N ILE A 61 -2.93 2.52 3.74
CA ILE A 61 -3.25 3.53 2.76
C ILE A 61 -4.66 3.28 2.21
N VAL A 62 -5.50 4.31 2.23
CA VAL A 62 -6.82 4.28 1.59
C VAL A 62 -6.78 4.96 0.23
N LEU A 63 -7.58 4.45 -0.70
CA LEU A 63 -7.84 5.08 -1.99
C LEU A 63 -8.94 6.13 -1.85
N GLU A 64 -8.68 7.36 -2.30
CA GLU A 64 -9.66 8.43 -2.41
C GLU A 64 -9.83 8.81 -3.88
N ARG A 65 -11.05 8.75 -4.41
CA ARG A 65 -11.38 9.26 -5.75
C ARG A 65 -11.92 10.68 -5.60
N ARG A 66 -11.23 11.66 -6.20
CA ARG A 66 -11.64 13.07 -6.16
C ARG A 66 -12.27 13.49 -7.50
N GLN A 67 -12.66 14.76 -7.57
CA GLN A 67 -13.23 15.36 -8.77
C GLN A 67 -12.28 15.16 -9.97
N GLU A 68 -12.86 15.14 -11.18
CA GLU A 68 -12.12 14.99 -12.44
C GLU A 68 -11.35 13.67 -12.60
N GLY A 69 -11.67 12.66 -11.79
CA GLY A 69 -11.04 11.34 -11.89
C GLY A 69 -9.61 11.31 -11.34
N GLU A 70 -9.24 12.31 -10.54
CA GLU A 70 -8.00 12.28 -9.76
C GLU A 70 -8.04 11.14 -8.75
N ILE A 71 -6.94 10.38 -8.70
CA ILE A 71 -6.75 9.31 -7.74
C ILE A 71 -5.76 9.79 -6.68
N TRP A 72 -6.26 9.93 -5.47
CA TRP A 72 -5.47 10.24 -4.29
C TRP A 72 -5.32 8.98 -3.45
N ARG A 73 -4.23 8.91 -2.72
CA ARG A 73 -4.02 7.92 -1.67
C ARG A 73 -3.68 8.67 -0.42
N LYS A 74 -4.36 8.32 0.68
CA LYS A 74 -4.11 8.90 1.99
C LYS A 74 -3.54 7.82 2.89
N VAL A 75 -2.41 8.12 3.51
CA VAL A 75 -1.83 7.30 4.57
C VAL A 75 -2.73 7.45 5.81
N GLN A 76 -3.39 6.37 6.22
CA GLN A 76 -4.18 6.35 7.45
C GLN A 76 -3.30 6.11 8.67
N TRP A 77 -2.29 5.25 8.51
CA TRP A 77 -1.39 4.85 9.57
C TRP A 77 -0.05 4.43 8.98
N CYS A 78 1.06 4.69 9.68
CA CYS A 78 2.39 4.27 9.29
C CYS A 78 3.29 4.21 10.52
N ASP A 79 3.69 2.99 10.92
CA ASP A 79 4.45 2.77 12.15
C ASP A 79 5.32 1.50 12.09
N VAL A 80 6.19 1.35 13.08
CA VAL A 80 7.02 0.16 13.29
C VAL A 80 6.15 -0.94 13.93
N LEU A 81 6.17 -2.14 13.35
CA LEU A 81 5.48 -3.30 13.91
C LEU A 81 6.32 -4.05 14.93
N ILE A 82 7.61 -4.29 14.63
CA ILE A 82 8.53 -5.06 15.47
C ILE A 82 9.95 -4.53 15.27
N ASP A 83 10.62 -4.22 16.39
CA ASP A 83 11.94 -3.58 16.49
C ASP A 83 13.14 -4.56 16.41
N ASP A 84 12.92 -5.88 16.38
CA ASP A 84 14.03 -6.83 16.48
C ASP A 84 13.85 -8.09 15.64
N GLY A 85 14.21 -8.01 14.35
CA GLY A 85 14.47 -9.18 13.51
C GLY A 85 13.82 -9.16 12.12
N PHE A 86 14.20 -10.13 11.29
CA PHE A 86 13.62 -10.34 9.96
C PHE A 86 12.34 -11.18 10.03
N TYR A 87 11.22 -10.59 10.46
CA TYR A 87 9.94 -11.30 10.41
C TYR A 87 9.42 -11.36 8.98
N ARG A 88 8.95 -12.55 8.59
CA ARG A 88 8.30 -12.74 7.29
C ARG A 88 6.79 -12.71 7.48
N MET A 89 6.17 -11.61 7.04
CA MET A 89 4.71 -11.49 7.02
C MET A 89 4.13 -12.36 5.90
N GLU A 90 3.61 -13.52 6.28
CA GLU A 90 3.02 -14.49 5.33
C GLU A 90 1.62 -14.06 4.89
N GLN A 91 0.78 -13.65 5.83
CA GLN A 91 -0.61 -13.27 5.58
C GLN A 91 -0.99 -12.08 6.44
N CYS A 92 -1.89 -11.25 5.93
CA CYS A 92 -2.50 -10.16 6.65
C CYS A 92 -4.02 -10.28 6.47
N LEU A 93 -4.77 -10.00 7.54
CA LEU A 93 -6.22 -9.91 7.50
C LEU A 93 -6.62 -8.50 7.89
N ALA A 94 -7.42 -7.86 7.04
CA ALA A 94 -8.13 -6.66 7.45
C ALA A 94 -9.29 -7.08 8.36
N VAL A 95 -9.29 -6.61 9.60
CA VAL A 95 -10.39 -6.77 10.54
C VAL A 95 -11.16 -5.45 10.58
N THR A 96 -12.45 -5.50 10.26
CA THR A 96 -13.36 -4.37 10.42
C THR A 96 -14.08 -4.52 11.75
N VAL A 97 -14.01 -3.50 12.61
CA VAL A 97 -14.78 -3.41 13.87
C VAL A 97 -16.11 -2.72 13.60
#